data_AF-A0A432JUE7-F1
#
_entry.id   AF-A0A432JUE7-F1
#
_cell.length_a   1.000
_cell.length_b   1.000
_cell.length_c   1.000
_cell.angle_alpha   90.00
_cell.angle_beta   90.00
_cell.angle_gamma   90.00
#
_symmetry.space_group_name_H-M   'P 1'
#
loop_
_entity.id
_entity.type
_entity.pdbx_description
1 polymer ?
#
loop_
_entity_poly.entity_id
_entity_poly.type
_entity_poly.pdbx_seq_one_letter_code
_entity_poly.pdbx_strand_id
1 'polypeptide(L)'
;MLSRELKSIAMGVFLLGHGANLSIIAMSGSPVLPGGGLRQPPILGDGILVDALPQALILTAIVINFAVMGFFLTLLVLTARNTGTLNLDELALEDPPVASPELEPTVDGGPGGGVGR
;
A
#
# COMPACT_ATOMS: atom_id res chain seq x y z
N MET A 1 -7.12 9.70 3.66
CA MET A 1 -7.97 8.99 2.69
C MET A 1 -8.62 9.94 1.70
N LEU A 2 -9.30 11.01 2.12
CA LEU A 2 -9.92 12.02 1.23
C LEU A 2 -8.99 13.15 0.76
N SER A 3 -7.68 13.00 0.97
CA SER A 3 -6.67 13.97 0.55
C SER A 3 -6.20 13.68 -0.87
N ARG A 4 -5.92 14.72 -1.64
CA ARG A 4 -5.36 14.63 -3.00
C ARG A 4 -3.88 14.21 -3.03
N GLU A 5 -3.24 14.08 -1.86
CA GLU A 5 -1.85 13.68 -1.74
C GLU A 5 -1.73 12.17 -1.44
N LEU A 6 -1.00 11.43 -2.27
CA LEU A 6 -0.84 9.98 -2.15
C LEU A 6 -0.19 9.58 -0.82
N LYS A 7 0.76 10.38 -0.31
CA LYS A 7 1.40 10.19 1.00
C LYS A 7 0.39 10.22 2.16
N SER A 8 -0.63 11.07 2.08
CA SER A 8 -1.67 11.19 3.11
C SER A 8 -2.70 10.07 3.00
N ILE A 9 -2.91 9.51 1.81
CA ILE A 9 -3.66 8.25 1.65
C ILE A 9 -2.91 7.10 2.32
N ALA A 10 -1.61 6.96 2.08
CA ALA A 10 -0.78 5.93 2.72
C ALA A 10 -0.83 6.02 4.26
N MET A 11 -0.71 7.23 4.83
CA MET A 11 -0.89 7.46 6.27
C MET A 11 -2.30 7.09 6.76
N GLY A 12 -3.32 7.33 5.95
CA GLY A 12 -4.69 6.90 6.24
C GLY A 12 -4.85 5.37 6.27
N VAL A 13 -4.25 4.64 5.32
CA VAL A 13 -4.24 3.16 5.33
C VAL A 13 -3.56 2.65 6.60
N PHE A 14 -2.42 3.25 6.95
CA PHE A 14 -1.65 2.86 8.13
C PHE A 14 -2.48 3.00 9.43
N LEU A 15 -3.12 4.16 9.61
CA LEU A 15 -4.00 4.42 10.75
C LEU A 15 -5.22 3.49 10.77
N LEU A 16 -5.84 3.23 9.62
CA LEU A 16 -6.97 2.29 9.52
C LEU A 16 -6.55 0.86 9.87
N GLY A 17 -5.36 0.42 9.46
CA GLY A 17 -4.82 -0.89 9.81
C GLY A 17 -4.64 -1.05 11.32
N HIS A 18 -4.20 0.01 12.01
CA HIS A 18 -4.09 0.02 13.47
C HIS A 18 -5.47 0.05 14.14
N GLY A 19 -6.40 0.84 13.59
CA GLY A 19 -7.79 0.88 14.02
C GLY A 19 -8.47 -0.48 13.93
N ALA A 20 -8.27 -1.22 12.84
CA ALA A 20 -8.80 -2.57 12.66
C ALA A 20 -8.28 -3.53 13.76
N ASN A 21 -6.99 -3.47 14.09
CA ASN A 21 -6.41 -4.25 15.18
C ASN A 21 -7.08 -3.91 16.52
N LEU A 22 -7.30 -2.63 16.81
CA LEU A 22 -8.02 -2.20 18.02
C LEU A 22 -9.48 -2.67 18.03
N SER A 23 -10.17 -2.64 16.88
CA SER A 23 -11.53 -3.17 16.76
C SER A 23 -11.61 -4.66 17.08
N ILE A 24 -10.62 -5.45 16.65
CA ILE A 24 -10.54 -6.89 16.98
C ILE A 24 -10.37 -7.08 18.50
N ILE A 25 -9.49 -6.31 19.15
CA ILE A 25 -9.32 -6.36 20.62
C ILE A 25 -10.62 -5.97 21.32
N ALA A 26 -11.31 -4.92 20.86
CA ALA A 26 -12.56 -4.48 21.45
C ALA A 26 -13.67 -5.54 21.39
N MET A 27 -13.67 -6.39 20.36
CA MET A 27 -14.61 -7.51 20.21
C MET A 27 -14.21 -8.75 21.04
N SER A 28 -12.95 -8.86 21.47
CA SER A 28 -12.41 -10.01 22.23
C SER A 28 -12.97 -10.15 23.66
N GLY A 29 -13.77 -9.20 24.13
CA GLY A 29 -14.34 -9.21 25.48
C GLY A 29 -13.40 -8.68 26.57
N SER A 30 -13.92 -8.55 27.79
CA SER A 30 -13.17 -7.95 28.90
C SER A 30 -12.09 -8.90 29.43
N PRO A 31 -10.83 -8.43 29.57
CA PRO A 31 -9.80 -9.18 30.27
C PRO A 31 -10.06 -9.23 31.79
N VAL A 32 -11.01 -8.43 32.30
CA VAL A 32 -11.38 -8.40 33.72
C VAL A 32 -12.48 -9.43 33.99
N LEU A 33 -12.24 -10.27 34.99
CA LEU A 33 -13.17 -11.28 35.48
C LEU A 33 -14.25 -10.63 36.37
N PRO A 34 -15.45 -11.24 36.46
CA PRO A 34 -16.43 -10.87 37.49
C PRO A 34 -15.81 -11.11 38.87
N GLY A 35 -15.41 -10.03 39.56
CA GLY A 35 -14.65 -10.08 40.81
C GLY A 35 -13.32 -9.32 40.81
N GLY A 36 -12.93 -8.70 39.69
CA GLY A 36 -11.76 -7.80 39.61
C GLY A 36 -10.42 -8.49 39.34
N GLY A 37 -10.40 -9.83 39.23
CA GLY A 37 -9.23 -10.56 38.75
C GLY A 37 -8.97 -10.33 37.26
N LEU A 38 -7.72 -10.49 36.82
CA LEU A 38 -7.35 -10.44 35.40
C LEU A 38 -7.26 -11.85 34.83
N ARG A 39 -7.75 -12.01 33.60
CA ARG A 39 -7.47 -13.19 32.79
C ARG A 39 -5.98 -13.26 32.48
N GLN A 40 -5.43 -14.47 32.49
CA GLN A 40 -4.03 -14.71 32.17
C GLN A 40 -3.80 -14.79 30.65
N PRO A 41 -2.58 -14.54 30.16
CA PRO A 41 -2.21 -14.75 28.76
C PRO A 41 -2.51 -16.18 28.30
N PRO A 42 -2.77 -16.42 27.00
CA PRO A 42 -3.15 -17.74 26.48
C PRO A 42 -1.91 -18.65 26.33
N ILE A 43 -1.27 -18.94 27.45
CA ILE A 43 -0.15 -19.87 27.59
C ILE A 43 -0.64 -21.02 28.47
N LEU A 44 -0.20 -22.25 28.20
CA LEU A 44 -0.59 -23.40 29.02
C LEU A 44 -0.21 -23.15 30.50
N GLY A 45 -1.21 -23.16 31.37
CA GLY A 45 -1.06 -22.92 32.80
C GLY A 45 -2.39 -23.00 33.54
N ASP A 46 -2.35 -22.90 34.86
CA ASP A 46 -3.53 -22.87 35.72
C ASP A 46 -4.12 -21.45 35.80
N GLY A 47 -5.34 -21.26 35.31
CA GLY A 47 -6.06 -19.99 35.40
C GLY A 47 -7.16 -19.81 34.36
N ILE A 48 -7.88 -18.69 34.45
CA ILE A 48 -8.83 -18.28 33.40
C ILE A 48 -8.05 -17.50 32.34
N LEU A 49 -7.92 -18.07 31.15
CA LEU A 49 -7.15 -17.49 30.05
C LEU A 49 -7.98 -16.50 29.24
N VAL A 50 -7.30 -15.55 28.59
CA VAL A 50 -7.87 -14.74 27.51
C VAL A 50 -8.03 -15.57 26.24
N ASP A 51 -8.94 -15.16 25.34
CA ASP A 51 -9.13 -15.84 24.07
C ASP A 51 -7.89 -15.71 23.18
N ALA A 52 -7.40 -16.84 22.67
CA ALA A 52 -6.25 -16.92 21.78
C ALA A 52 -6.60 -16.55 20.33
N LEU A 53 -7.87 -16.68 19.93
CA LEU A 53 -8.31 -16.47 18.56
C LEU A 53 -8.14 -15.01 18.11
N PRO A 54 -8.60 -13.98 18.85
CA PRO A 54 -8.36 -12.59 18.50
C PRO A 54 -6.87 -12.23 18.42
N GLN A 55 -6.03 -12.83 19.27
CA GLN A 55 -4.57 -12.59 19.24
C GLN A 55 -3.90 -13.14 17.98
N ALA A 56 -4.26 -14.36 17.57
CA ALA A 56 -3.77 -14.94 16.32
C ALA A 56 -4.22 -14.13 15.08
N LEU A 57 -5.47 -13.62 15.11
CA LEU A 57 -5.99 -12.76 14.05
C LEU A 57 -5.25 -11.42 13.97
N ILE A 58 -4.95 -10.79 15.11
CA ILE A 58 -4.17 -9.54 15.14
C ILE A 58 -2.75 -9.75 14.61
N LEU A 59 -2.07 -10.84 14.99
CA LEU A 59 -0.75 -11.15 14.45
C LEU A 59 -0.79 -11.27 12.91
N THR A 60 -1.80 -11.96 12.38
CA THR A 60 -2.00 -12.10 10.94
C THR A 60 -2.25 -10.74 10.28
N ALA A 61 -3.13 -9.91 10.86
CA ALA A 61 -3.43 -8.58 10.37
C ALA A 61 -2.20 -7.65 10.40
N ILE A 62 -1.35 -7.73 11.42
CA ILE A 62 -0.10 -6.97 11.50
C ILE A 62 0.84 -7.33 10.35
N VAL A 63 1.03 -8.63 10.07
CA VAL A 63 1.92 -9.08 8.98
C VAL A 63 1.38 -8.61 7.61
N ILE A 64 0.07 -8.71 7.39
CA ILE A 64 -0.57 -8.21 6.16
C ILE A 64 -0.38 -6.69 6.04
N ASN A 65 -0.66 -5.94 7.10
CA ASN A 65 -0.50 -4.47 7.10
C ASN A 65 0.97 -4.08 6.84
N PHE A 66 1.93 -4.81 7.39
CA PHE A 66 3.34 -4.57 7.15
C PHE A 66 3.70 -4.80 5.67
N ALA A 67 3.26 -5.92 5.08
CA ALA A 67 3.51 -6.22 3.67
C ALA A 67 2.87 -5.17 2.75
N VAL A 68 1.62 -4.80 3.00
CA VAL A 68 0.90 -3.76 2.24
C VAL A 68 1.58 -2.39 2.41
N MET A 69 2.03 -2.03 3.61
CA MET A 69 2.73 -0.77 3.83
C MET A 69 4.08 -0.72 3.10
N GLY A 70 4.84 -1.83 3.12
CA GLY A 70 6.08 -1.94 2.34
C GLY A 70 5.84 -1.77 0.84
N PHE A 71 4.77 -2.37 0.33
CA PHE A 71 4.34 -2.18 -1.06
C PHE A 71 3.95 -0.73 -1.34
N PHE A 72 3.11 -0.11 -0.51
CA PHE A 72 2.70 1.29 -0.67
C PHE A 72 3.87 2.27 -0.63
N LEU A 73 4.83 2.08 0.28
CA LEU A 73 6.04 2.91 0.34
C LEU A 73 6.88 2.76 -0.91
N THR A 74 7.01 1.54 -1.43
CA THR A 74 7.73 1.27 -2.68
C THR A 74 7.06 2.00 -3.85
N LEU A 75 5.73 1.94 -3.96
CA LEU A 75 4.98 2.69 -4.96
C LEU A 75 5.17 4.20 -4.80
N LEU A 76 5.12 4.71 -3.57
CA LEU A 76 5.32 6.13 -3.29
C LEU A 76 6.67 6.62 -3.80
N VAL A 77 7.73 5.86 -3.50
CA VAL A 77 9.10 6.17 -3.94
C VAL A 77 9.22 6.06 -5.45
N LEU A 78 8.64 5.03 -6.07
CA LEU A 78 8.70 4.84 -7.51
C LEU A 78 7.95 5.95 -8.26
N THR A 79 6.74 6.28 -7.83
CA THR A 79 5.95 7.37 -8.41
C THR A 79 6.68 8.70 -8.26
N ALA A 80 7.15 9.04 -7.06
CA ALA A 80 7.89 10.28 -6.84
C ALA A 80 9.15 10.39 -7.72
N ARG A 81 9.82 9.27 -8.03
CA ARG A 81 10.98 9.24 -8.92
C ARG A 81 10.62 9.39 -10.39
N ASN A 82 9.50 8.80 -10.82
CA ASN A 82 9.11 8.76 -12.23
C ASN A 82 8.38 10.03 -12.68
N THR A 83 7.53 10.61 -11.83
CA THR A 83 6.67 11.76 -12.18
C THR A 83 7.08 13.04 -11.46
N GLY A 84 7.91 12.95 -10.41
CA GLY A 84 8.31 14.10 -9.60
C GLY A 84 7.22 14.64 -8.67
N THR A 85 6.00 14.07 -8.70
CA THR A 85 4.85 14.51 -7.90
C THR A 85 4.15 13.34 -7.21
N LEU A 86 3.46 13.65 -6.11
CA LEU A 86 2.60 12.72 -5.38
C LEU A 86 1.16 13.24 -5.28
N ASN A 87 0.84 14.30 -6.02
CA ASN A 87 -0.49 14.86 -6.12
C ASN A 87 -1.32 14.04 -7.12
N LEU A 88 -2.45 13.53 -6.68
CA LEU A 88 -3.31 12.67 -7.48
C LEU A 88 -3.95 13.39 -8.67
N ASP A 89 -4.21 14.69 -8.56
CA ASP A 89 -4.82 15.43 -9.67
C ASP A 89 -3.80 15.62 -10.80
N GLU A 90 -2.55 15.89 -10.45
CA GLU A 90 -1.45 15.98 -11.42
C GLU A 90 -1.18 14.63 -12.09
N LEU A 91 -1.12 13.55 -11.29
CA LEU A 91 -0.94 12.18 -11.80
C LEU A 91 -2.08 11.71 -12.71
N ALA A 92 -3.31 12.22 -12.51
CA ALA A 92 -4.46 11.88 -13.34
C ALA A 92 -4.46 12.60 -14.70
N LEU A 93 -3.68 13.67 -14.84
CA LEU A 93 -3.55 14.47 -16.06
C LEU A 93 -2.33 14.07 -16.91
N GLU A 94 -1.48 13.18 -16.41
CA GLU A 94 -0.28 12.72 -17.10
C GLU A 94 -0.67 11.76 -18.24
N ASP A 95 -0.47 12.19 -19.49
CA ASP A 95 -0.72 11.35 -20.67
C ASP A 95 0.19 10.09 -20.62
N PRO A 96 -0.31 8.91 -21.07
CA PRO A 96 0.52 7.72 -21.14
C PRO A 96 1.77 8.01 -21.97
N PRO A 97 2.95 7.47 -21.58
CA PRO A 97 4.19 7.75 -22.26
C PRO A 97 3.99 7.43 -23.75
N VAL A 98 4.08 8.46 -24.58
CA VAL A 98 4.03 8.31 -26.04
C VAL A 98 5.17 7.37 -26.37
N ALA A 99 4.84 6.12 -26.71
CA ALA A 99 5.82 5.20 -27.25
C ALA A 99 6.51 5.97 -28.37
N SER A 100 7.82 6.18 -28.25
CA SER A 100 8.58 6.89 -29.27
C SER A 100 8.20 6.27 -30.60
N PRO A 101 7.78 7.06 -31.62
CA PRO A 101 7.36 6.50 -32.88
C PRO A 101 8.46 5.54 -33.30
N GLU A 102 8.11 4.26 -33.36
CA GLU A 102 8.99 3.23 -33.88
C GLU A 102 9.51 3.81 -35.18
N LEU A 103 10.83 4.01 -35.26
CA LEU A 103 11.49 4.57 -36.43
C LEU A 103 10.95 3.78 -37.63
N GLU A 104 9.99 4.37 -38.35
CA GLU A 104 9.64 3.89 -39.67
C GLU A 104 10.98 3.79 -40.38
N PRO A 105 11.33 2.63 -40.94
CA PRO A 105 12.58 2.50 -41.66
C PRO A 105 12.50 3.54 -42.77
N THR A 106 13.28 4.61 -42.61
CA THR A 106 13.42 5.65 -43.60
C THR A 106 13.95 4.91 -44.82
N VAL A 107 13.07 4.65 -45.79
CA VAL A 107 13.48 4.24 -47.12
C VAL A 107 14.29 5.41 -47.64
N ASP A 108 15.61 5.28 -47.53
CA ASP A 108 16.60 6.22 -48.03
C ASP A 108 16.43 6.32 -49.55
N GLY A 109 15.57 7.26 -49.95
CA GLY A 109 15.55 7.82 -51.28
C GLY A 109 16.80 8.67 -51.46
N GLY A 110 17.92 8.00 -51.77
CA GLY A 110 19.19 8.65 -52.04
C GLY A 110 19.09 9.66 -53.20
N PRO A 111 19.75 10.81 -53.11
CA PRO A 111 19.66 11.86 -54.12
C PRO A 111 20.63 11.63 -55.29
N GLY A 112 20.13 11.84 -56.50
CA GLY A 112 20.87 12.58 -57.53
C GLY A 112 21.86 11.82 -58.42
N GLY A 113 21.42 11.58 -59.65
CA GLY A 113 22.23 11.64 -60.87
C GLY A 113 21.24 11.77 -62.03
N GLY A 114 21.13 12.85 -62.80
CA GLY A 114 22.17 13.70 -63.32
C GLY A 114 22.08 13.63 -64.85
N VAL A 115 21.48 14.67 -65.45
CA VAL A 115 21.76 15.21 -66.80
C VAL A 115 21.42 14.34 -68.03
N GLY A 116 20.42 14.83 -68.78
CA GLY A 116 20.52 15.13 -70.21
C GLY A 116 20.64 13.97 -71.20
N ARG A 117 19.59 13.78 -72.01
CA ARG A 117 19.54 14.07 -73.46
C ARG A 117 18.14 13.81 -74.01
#